data_AF-A0AAN6XS14-F1
#
_entry.id   AF-A0AAN6XS14-F1
#
_cell.length_a   1.000
_cell.length_b   1.000
_cell.length_c   1.000
_cell.angle_alpha   90.00
_cell.angle_beta   90.00
_cell.angle_gamma   90.00
#
_symmetry.space_group_name_H-M   'P 1'
#
loop_
_entity.id
_entity.type
_entity.pdbx_description
1 polymer ?
#
loop_
_entity_poly.entity_id
_entity_poly.type
_entity_poly.pdbx_seq_one_letter_code
_entity_poly.pdbx_strand_id
1 'polypeptide(L)'
;IYKLCEAIAQQSREQYENYTVKLAKEAILIRQEFLSRRFLTDVTPRLCYTALKLINNAYRVALSTFPTKKHPVPSTLPPCDDECTYTLQFGVPCCHEIVTLLNDDERLKLSEVHHRWHLRLRMDENDYYLRLQNPDRIANTRARPK
;
A
#
# COMPACT_ATOMS: atom_id res chain seq x y z
N ILE A 1 -2.36 45.35 -9.42
CA ILE A 1 -2.99 44.54 -8.35
C ILE A 1 -4.01 43.55 -8.93
N TYR A 2 -5.01 44.01 -9.68
CA TYR A 2 -6.05 43.13 -10.28
C TYR A 2 -5.52 41.94 -11.12
N LYS A 3 -4.61 42.19 -12.08
CA LYS A 3 -4.00 41.12 -12.91
C LYS A 3 -3.21 40.08 -12.12
N LEU A 4 -2.62 40.48 -10.98
CA LEU A 4 -1.86 39.57 -10.13
C LEU A 4 -2.79 38.65 -9.34
N CYS A 5 -3.90 39.20 -8.81
CA CYS A 5 -4.95 38.41 -8.16
C CYS A 5 -5.59 37.41 -9.12
N GLU A 6 -5.83 37.81 -10.36
CA GLU A 6 -6.38 36.94 -11.41
C GLU A 6 -5.43 35.79 -11.76
N ALA A 7 -4.14 36.08 -11.93
CA ALA A 7 -3.11 35.06 -12.19
C ALA A 7 -2.96 34.07 -11.02
N ILE A 8 -2.97 34.54 -9.76
CA ILE A 8 -2.92 33.66 -8.57
C ILE A 8 -4.17 32.78 -8.49
N ALA A 9 -5.35 33.34 -8.76
CA ALA A 9 -6.59 32.57 -8.75
C ALA A 9 -6.60 31.49 -9.85
N GLN A 10 -6.07 31.81 -11.03
CA GLN A 10 -5.92 30.83 -12.10
C GLN A 10 -4.92 29.73 -11.74
N GLN A 11 -3.74 30.10 -11.22
CA GLN A 11 -2.74 29.12 -10.78
C GLN A 11 -3.30 28.20 -9.69
N SER A 12 -4.09 28.74 -8.75
CA SER A 12 -4.73 27.94 -7.71
C SER A 12 -5.73 26.93 -8.28
N ARG A 13 -6.54 27.32 -9.28
CA ARG A 13 -7.45 26.41 -9.99
C ARG A 13 -6.70 25.30 -10.72
N GLU A 14 -5.66 25.66 -11.47
CA GLU A 14 -4.83 24.69 -12.20
C GLU A 14 -4.12 23.72 -11.25
N GLN A 15 -3.64 24.21 -10.10
CA GLN A 15 -3.06 23.34 -9.06
C GLN A 15 -4.10 22.37 -8.48
N TYR A 16 -5.31 22.85 -8.22
CA TYR A 16 -6.40 22.01 -7.73
C TYR A 16 -6.77 20.91 -8.74
N GLU A 17 -6.93 21.26 -10.02
CA GLU A 17 -7.22 20.29 -11.09
C GLU A 17 -6.08 19.27 -11.25
N ASN A 18 -4.83 19.72 -11.22
CA ASN A 18 -3.69 18.82 -11.28
C ASN A 18 -3.64 17.88 -10.06
N TYR A 19 -4.02 18.36 -8.89
CA TYR A 19 -4.09 17.57 -7.67
C TYR A 19 -5.21 16.52 -7.74
N THR A 20 -6.41 16.87 -8.20
CA THR A 20 -7.51 15.90 -8.34
C THR A 20 -7.19 14.81 -9.34
N VAL A 21 -6.55 15.14 -10.46
CA VAL A 21 -6.08 14.15 -11.45
C VAL A 21 -5.03 13.21 -10.85
N LYS A 22 -4.07 13.73 -10.06
CA LYS A 22 -3.07 12.90 -9.37
C LYS A 22 -3.71 11.95 -8.37
N LEU A 23 -4.64 12.44 -7.55
CA LEU A 23 -5.39 11.61 -6.61
C LEU A 23 -6.15 10.48 -7.31
N ALA A 24 -6.84 10.79 -8.40
CA ALA A 24 -7.58 9.79 -9.17
C ALA A 24 -6.64 8.69 -9.72
N LYS A 25 -5.46 9.08 -10.23
CA LYS A 25 -4.44 8.13 -10.69
C LYS A 25 -3.93 7.24 -9.55
N GLU A 26 -3.65 7.81 -8.39
CA GLU A 26 -3.21 7.06 -7.22
C GLU A 26 -4.27 6.06 -6.75
N ALA A 27 -5.55 6.46 -6.71
CA ALA A 27 -6.65 5.57 -6.35
C ALA A 27 -6.76 4.36 -7.30
N ILE A 28 -6.58 4.59 -8.62
CA ILE A 28 -6.55 3.50 -9.62
C ILE A 28 -5.37 2.56 -9.36
N LEU A 29 -4.17 3.08 -9.13
CA LEU A 29 -2.98 2.27 -8.87
C LEU A 29 -3.14 1.44 -7.59
N ILE A 30 -3.68 2.03 -6.52
CA ILE A 30 -3.94 1.31 -5.28
C ILE A 30 -4.95 0.16 -5.49
N ARG A 31 -5.99 0.41 -6.29
CA ARG A 31 -6.97 -0.61 -6.65
C ARG A 31 -6.33 -1.78 -7.39
N GLN A 32 -5.47 -1.50 -8.34
CA GLN A 32 -4.83 -2.52 -9.18
C GLN A 32 -3.75 -3.31 -8.42
N GLU A 33 -2.92 -2.62 -7.64
CA GLU A 33 -1.68 -3.20 -7.10
C GLU A 33 -1.79 -3.70 -5.66
N PHE A 34 -2.65 -3.11 -4.83
CA PHE A 34 -2.63 -3.33 -3.37
C PHE A 34 -3.91 -3.95 -2.80
N LEU A 35 -5.11 -3.63 -3.32
CA LEU A 35 -6.37 -4.19 -2.78
C LEU A 35 -6.43 -5.72 -2.84
N SER A 36 -5.76 -6.33 -3.82
CA SER A 36 -5.74 -7.79 -3.98
C SER A 36 -4.80 -8.49 -2.99
N ARG A 37 -3.96 -7.75 -2.26
CA ARG A 37 -2.92 -8.32 -1.40
C ARG A 37 -3.46 -8.68 -0.02
N ARG A 38 -3.35 -9.96 0.33
CA ARG A 38 -3.81 -10.50 1.62
C ARG A 38 -3.10 -9.86 2.82
N PHE A 39 -1.82 -9.55 2.67
CA PHE A 39 -1.02 -8.98 3.76
C PHE A 39 -1.36 -7.51 4.08
N LEU A 40 -2.00 -6.78 3.15
CA LEU A 40 -2.32 -5.34 3.27
C LEU A 40 -3.82 -5.03 3.41
N THR A 41 -4.68 -6.04 3.47
CA THR A 41 -6.11 -5.85 3.14
C THR A 41 -6.78 -4.72 3.92
N ASP A 42 -6.62 -4.70 5.25
CA ASP A 42 -7.31 -3.74 6.12
C ASP A 42 -6.65 -2.36 6.16
N VAL A 43 -5.35 -2.30 5.89
CA VAL A 43 -4.55 -1.06 5.90
C VAL A 43 -4.54 -0.34 4.56
N THR A 44 -4.77 -1.06 3.45
CA THR A 44 -4.77 -0.50 2.08
C THR A 44 -5.66 0.73 1.94
N PRO A 45 -6.94 0.73 2.36
CA PRO A 45 -7.80 1.91 2.20
C PRO A 45 -7.45 3.06 3.16
N ARG A 46 -6.57 2.83 4.14
CA ARG A 46 -6.24 3.77 5.23
C ARG A 46 -4.86 4.41 5.08
N LEU A 47 -4.04 3.93 4.15
CA LEU A 47 -2.68 4.42 3.92
C LEU A 47 -2.57 5.12 2.56
N CYS A 48 -1.71 6.13 2.49
CA CYS A 48 -1.42 6.78 1.21
C CYS A 48 -0.61 5.88 0.27
N TYR A 49 -0.68 6.16 -1.03
CA TYR A 49 0.00 5.38 -2.08
C TYR A 49 1.51 5.21 -1.80
N THR A 50 2.17 6.29 -1.38
CA THR A 50 3.61 6.29 -1.09
C THR A 50 3.97 5.29 0.01
N ALA A 51 3.19 5.23 1.08
CA ALA A 51 3.41 4.26 2.16
C ALA A 51 3.23 2.82 1.67
N LEU A 52 2.17 2.56 0.89
CA LEU A 52 1.93 1.23 0.31
C LEU A 52 3.08 0.79 -0.60
N LYS A 53 3.67 1.72 -1.38
CA LYS A 53 4.87 1.43 -2.18
C LYS A 53 6.08 1.07 -1.33
N LEU A 54 6.35 1.81 -0.27
CA LEU A 54 7.46 1.54 0.64
C LEU A 54 7.30 0.16 1.29
N ILE A 55 6.13 -0.11 1.86
CA ILE A 55 5.79 -1.41 2.46
C ILE A 55 5.91 -2.53 1.42
N ASN A 56 5.44 -2.32 0.20
CA ASN A 56 5.57 -3.32 -0.87
C ASN A 56 7.03 -3.59 -1.26
N ASN A 57 7.89 -2.57 -1.25
CA ASN A 57 9.32 -2.78 -1.51
C ASN A 57 9.95 -3.64 -0.42
N ALA A 58 9.68 -3.33 0.86
CA ALA A 58 10.14 -4.14 1.99
C ALA A 58 9.56 -5.56 1.93
N TYR A 59 8.29 -5.72 1.56
CA TYR A 59 7.63 -7.01 1.37
C TYR A 59 8.27 -7.85 0.26
N ARG A 60 8.69 -7.25 -0.86
CA ARG A 60 9.40 -7.97 -1.93
C ARG A 60 10.75 -8.50 -1.47
N VAL A 61 11.45 -7.73 -0.65
CA VAL A 61 12.72 -8.16 -0.04
C VAL A 61 12.44 -9.30 0.95
N ALA A 62 11.42 -9.18 1.81
CA ALA A 62 10.98 -10.24 2.70
C ALA A 62 10.65 -11.54 1.93
N LEU A 63 9.93 -11.46 0.80
CA LEU A 63 9.61 -12.65 0.01
C LEU A 63 10.83 -13.38 -0.55
N SER A 64 11.96 -12.70 -0.77
CA SER A 64 13.18 -13.36 -1.25
C SER A 64 13.81 -14.31 -0.23
N THR A 65 13.39 -14.24 1.04
CA THR A 65 13.83 -15.15 2.10
C THR A 65 13.01 -16.42 2.19
N PHE A 66 11.89 -16.51 1.47
CA PHE A 66 11.06 -17.69 1.47
C PHE A 66 11.39 -18.58 0.26
N PRO A 67 11.50 -19.90 0.45
CA PRO A 67 11.75 -20.81 -0.66
C PRO A 67 10.58 -20.81 -1.64
N THR A 68 10.89 -20.70 -2.93
CA THR A 68 9.89 -20.79 -4.00
C THR A 68 10.26 -21.89 -4.98
N LYS A 69 9.30 -22.34 -5.81
CA LYS A 69 9.58 -23.37 -6.84
C LYS A 69 10.71 -22.98 -7.81
N LYS A 70 10.90 -21.68 -8.06
CA LYS A 70 11.96 -21.15 -8.93
C LYS A 70 13.27 -20.90 -8.17
N HIS A 71 13.19 -20.62 -6.87
CA HIS A 71 14.33 -20.36 -6.00
C HIS A 71 14.21 -21.22 -4.73
N PRO A 72 14.64 -22.49 -4.79
CA PRO A 72 14.50 -23.42 -3.66
C PRO A 72 15.44 -23.07 -2.50
N VAL A 73 16.56 -22.40 -2.78
CA VAL A 73 17.48 -21.85 -1.78
C VAL A 73 17.21 -20.36 -1.66
N PRO A 74 16.58 -19.90 -0.56
CA PRO A 74 16.28 -18.49 -0.38
C PRO A 74 17.53 -17.67 -0.01
N SER A 75 17.46 -16.36 -0.24
CA SER A 75 18.49 -15.44 0.23
C SER A 75 18.33 -15.22 1.74
N THR A 76 19.44 -15.19 2.48
CA THR A 76 19.42 -14.81 3.89
C THR A 76 19.47 -13.30 4.02
N LEU A 77 18.59 -12.73 4.84
CA LEU A 77 18.69 -11.32 5.21
C LEU A 77 19.87 -11.12 6.18
N PRO A 78 20.54 -9.96 6.12
CA PRO A 78 21.41 -9.55 7.21
C PRO A 78 20.60 -9.45 8.51
N PRO A 79 21.23 -9.48 9.70
CA PRO A 79 20.54 -9.24 10.95
C PRO A 79 19.81 -7.89 10.94
N CYS A 80 18.72 -7.80 11.70
CA CYS A 80 18.03 -6.53 11.95
C CYS A 80 18.71 -5.83 13.12
N ASP A 81 19.83 -5.17 12.87
CA ASP A 81 20.61 -4.43 13.85
C ASP A 81 20.49 -2.91 13.63
N ASP A 82 21.39 -2.13 14.25
CA ASP A 82 21.41 -0.67 14.18
C ASP A 82 21.58 -0.12 12.74
N GLU A 83 22.05 -0.94 11.78
CA GLU A 83 22.12 -0.58 10.37
C GLU A 83 20.76 -0.68 9.67
N CYS A 84 19.79 -1.40 10.25
CA CYS A 84 18.42 -1.50 9.75
C CYS A 84 17.59 -0.25 10.12
N THR A 85 17.90 0.86 9.47
CA THR A 85 17.27 2.16 9.73
C THR A 85 15.95 2.37 8.99
N TYR A 86 15.44 1.35 8.28
CA TYR A 86 14.28 1.48 7.40
C TYR A 86 13.03 1.95 8.15
N THR A 87 12.71 1.31 9.28
CA THR A 87 11.55 1.68 10.11
C THR A 87 11.73 3.07 10.70
N LEU A 88 12.95 3.44 11.12
CA LEU A 88 13.26 4.77 11.65
C LEU A 88 13.10 5.88 10.59
N GLN A 89 13.64 5.66 9.39
CA GLN A 89 13.62 6.62 8.29
C GLN A 89 12.21 6.78 7.72
N PHE A 90 11.54 5.66 7.44
CA PHE A 90 10.29 5.65 6.70
C PHE A 90 9.06 5.52 7.59
N GLY A 91 9.16 5.13 8.86
CA GLY A 91 7.98 4.96 9.73
C GLY A 91 7.01 3.91 9.18
N VAL A 92 7.52 2.92 8.47
CA VAL A 92 6.80 1.74 7.96
C VAL A 92 7.66 0.51 8.27
N PRO A 93 7.10 -0.69 8.41
CA PRO A 93 7.86 -1.87 8.80
C PRO A 93 8.98 -2.20 7.81
N CYS A 94 10.14 -2.58 8.36
CA CYS A 94 11.26 -3.08 7.58
C CYS A 94 10.99 -4.49 7.05
N CYS A 95 11.87 -4.99 6.18
CA CYS A 95 11.72 -6.34 5.63
C CYS A 95 11.74 -7.44 6.71
N HIS A 96 12.47 -7.25 7.81
CA HIS A 96 12.56 -8.23 8.90
C HIS A 96 11.27 -8.33 9.72
N GLU A 97 10.66 -7.18 10.03
CA GLU A 97 9.33 -7.14 10.66
C GLU A 97 8.30 -7.83 9.77
N ILE A 98 8.35 -7.59 8.46
CA ILE A 98 7.46 -8.26 7.50
C ILE A 98 7.73 -9.77 7.44
N VAL A 99 8.98 -10.23 7.47
CA VAL A 99 9.30 -11.67 7.53
C VAL A 99 8.68 -12.30 8.79
N THR A 100 8.76 -11.61 9.93
CA THR A 100 8.16 -12.07 11.20
C THR A 100 6.65 -12.20 11.04
N LEU A 101 5.97 -11.16 10.55
CA LEU A 101 4.53 -11.18 10.27
C LEU A 101 4.14 -12.33 9.33
N LEU A 102 4.94 -12.60 8.29
CA LEU A 102 4.66 -13.67 7.33
C LEU A 102 4.88 -15.07 7.92
N ASN A 103 5.87 -15.25 8.79
CA ASN A 103 6.07 -16.52 9.50
C ASN A 103 4.93 -16.83 10.46
N ASP A 104 4.36 -15.79 11.07
CA ASP A 104 3.24 -15.90 12.02
C ASP A 104 1.86 -15.94 11.33
N ASP A 105 1.81 -15.91 9.99
CA ASP A 105 0.59 -15.74 9.17
C ASP A 105 -0.26 -14.52 9.60
N GLU A 106 0.40 -13.49 10.13
CA GLU A 106 -0.21 -12.24 10.54
C GLU A 106 -0.36 -11.24 9.38
N ARG A 107 -1.31 -10.33 9.54
CA ARG A 107 -1.54 -9.22 8.61
C ARG A 107 -1.00 -7.93 9.19
N LEU A 108 -0.51 -7.04 8.32
CA LEU A 108 -0.03 -5.73 8.73
C LEU A 108 -1.17 -4.92 9.38
N LYS A 109 -0.95 -4.47 10.60
CA LYS A 109 -1.87 -3.64 11.37
C LYS A 109 -1.58 -2.17 11.12
N LEU A 110 -2.62 -1.34 11.21
CA LEU A 110 -2.47 0.11 11.00
C LEU A 110 -1.54 0.75 12.04
N SER A 111 -1.50 0.20 13.25
CA SER A 111 -0.64 0.64 14.37
C SER A 111 0.86 0.46 14.10
N GLU A 112 1.22 -0.45 13.18
CA GLU A 112 2.62 -0.74 12.81
C GLU A 112 3.14 0.27 11.77
N VAL A 113 2.28 1.17 11.29
CA VAL A 113 2.63 2.22 10.34
C VAL A 113 2.46 3.58 11.00
N HIS A 114 3.46 4.45 10.86
CA HIS A 114 3.44 5.77 11.46
C HIS A 114 2.26 6.62 10.95
N HIS A 115 1.61 7.36 11.86
CA HIS A 115 0.38 8.13 11.59
C HIS A 115 0.51 9.15 10.44
N ARG A 116 1.73 9.63 10.14
CA ARG A 116 2.00 10.50 8.99
C ARG A 116 1.56 9.93 7.64
N TRP A 117 1.43 8.60 7.55
CA TRP A 117 1.01 7.89 6.36
C TRP A 117 -0.48 7.58 6.33
N HIS A 118 -1.18 7.80 7.46
CA HIS A 118 -2.60 7.52 7.57
C HIS A 118 -3.38 8.58 6.82
N LEU A 119 -4.32 8.13 6.00
CA LEU A 119 -5.26 9.02 5.34
C LEU A 119 -6.30 9.51 6.35
N ARG A 120 -6.61 10.81 6.30
CA ARG A 120 -7.66 11.41 7.15
C ARG A 120 -9.04 10.85 6.86
N LEU A 121 -9.30 10.51 5.60
CA LEU A 121 -10.51 9.84 5.12
C LEU A 121 -10.09 8.57 4.43
N ARG A 122 -10.86 7.49 4.60
CA ARG A 122 -10.55 6.25 3.91
C ARG A 122 -10.82 6.42 2.43
N MET A 123 -10.02 5.77 1.58
CA MET A 123 -10.25 5.87 0.13
C MET A 123 -11.62 5.29 -0.27
N ASP A 124 -12.07 4.24 0.40
CA ASP A 124 -13.37 3.62 0.15
C ASP A 124 -14.56 4.39 0.74
N GLU A 125 -14.33 5.47 1.49
CA GLU A 125 -15.39 6.41 1.86
C GLU A 125 -15.76 7.32 0.70
N ASN A 126 -14.78 7.72 -0.13
CA ASN A 126 -14.99 8.60 -1.27
C ASN A 126 -15.23 7.87 -2.60
N ASP A 127 -14.86 6.60 -2.71
CA ASP A 127 -15.05 5.81 -3.93
C ASP A 127 -15.78 4.49 -3.61
N TYR A 128 -17.10 4.50 -3.83
CA TYR A 128 -17.99 3.35 -3.63
C TYR A 128 -17.52 2.10 -4.38
N TYR A 129 -16.88 2.25 -5.54
CA TYR A 129 -16.41 1.13 -6.34
C TYR A 129 -15.21 0.41 -5.70
N LEU A 130 -14.52 0.99 -4.72
CA LEU A 130 -13.47 0.30 -3.96
C LEU A 130 -14.01 -0.75 -2.99
N ARG A 131 -15.31 -0.68 -2.61
CA ARG A 131 -15.95 -1.67 -1.73
C ARG A 131 -16.42 -2.92 -2.46
N LEU A 132 -16.59 -2.83 -3.79
CA LEU A 132 -17.05 -3.95 -4.60
C LEU A 132 -15.91 -4.97 -4.75
N GLN A 133 -16.11 -6.16 -4.21
CA GLN A 133 -15.19 -7.27 -4.45
C GLN A 133 -15.27 -7.70 -5.91
N ASN A 134 -14.12 -8.03 -6.51
CA ASN A 134 -14.10 -8.57 -7.87
C ASN A 134 -14.97 -9.85 -7.94
N PRO A 135 -15.95 -9.94 -8.85
CA PRO A 135 -16.87 -11.08 -8.93
C PRO A 135 -16.15 -12.42 -9.17
N ASP A 136 -14.96 -12.41 -9.78
CA ASP A 136 -14.11 -13.60 -9.96
C ASP A 136 -13.62 -14.21 -8.64
N ARG A 137 -13.57 -13.45 -7.53
CA ARG A 137 -13.27 -14.01 -6.20
C ARG A 137 -14.45 -14.80 -5.61
N ILE A 138 -15.68 -14.52 -6.04
CA ILE A 138 -16.90 -15.16 -5.55
C ILE A 138 -17.18 -16.46 -6.33
N ALA A 139 -16.68 -16.58 -7.55
CA ALA A 139 -16.89 -17.76 -8.40
C ALA A 139 -16.19 -19.03 -7.91
N ASN A 140 -15.10 -18.91 -7.12
CA ASN A 140 -14.27 -20.05 -6.72
C ASN A 140 -14.78 -20.81 -5.47
N THR A 141 -15.97 -20.49 -4.95
CA THR A 141 -16.60 -21.24 -3.85
C THR A 141 -17.64 -22.28 -4.31
N ARG A 142 -17.91 -22.40 -5.62
CA ARG A 142 -18.78 -23.45 -6.14
C ARG A 142 -17.97 -24.72 -6.43
N ALA A 143 -18.12 -25.66 -5.50
CA ALA A 143 -17.61 -27.02 -5.56
C ALA A 143 -17.75 -27.67 -6.95
N ARG A 144 -16.76 -28.52 -7.28
CA ARG A 144 -16.81 -29.47 -8.39
C ARG A 144 -17.97 -30.45 -8.17
N PRO A 145 -18.95 -30.57 -9.08
CA PRO A 145 -19.91 -31.66 -9.02
C PRO A 145 -19.20 -32.99 -9.31
N LYS A 146 -19.54 -34.04 -8.55
CA LYS A 146 -19.18 -35.43 -8.87
C LYS A 146 -19.90 -35.89 -10.14
#